data_AF-A0A1C2XXI0-F1
#
_entry.id   AF-A0A1C2XXI0-F1
#
_cell.length_a   1.000
_cell.length_b   1.000
_cell.length_c   1.000
_cell.angle_alpha   90.00
_cell.angle_beta   90.00
_cell.angle_gamma   90.00
#
_symmetry.space_group_name_H-M   'P 1'
#
loop_
_entity.id
_entity.type
_entity.pdbx_description
1 polymer ?
#
loop_
_entity_poly.entity_id
_entity_poly.type
_entity_poly.pdbx_seq_one_letter_code
_entity_poly.pdbx_strand_id
1 'polypeptide(L)'
;MRINTTDMQNAFGKYLSLVEKEDIIITKNGKSVAKLIRYNEPDYFLVHEEAKKYQPTKKVSYEEYMELVESSDQRYELIDGEIYLLASPSFTHQVVVNEISGCFYNYFKGKPCRSLTAPLDVRLFGYATKFEEDPNVVQPDVVVICDEDKVNEKNKYEGIPTLAVEVLSPSTKAKDLVAKLNLYMKSGVLEYWVVNLENKSILQYSFSEERDINYPQSYQQGDTIQSTVFPGLEILLPDIFSEI
;
A
#
# COMPACT_ATOMS: atom_id res chain seq x y z
N MET A 1 -1.27 -36.62 5.83
CA MET A 1 -1.20 -37.59 6.96
C MET A 1 -1.44 -36.91 8.32
N ARG A 2 -1.62 -37.67 9.42
CA ARG A 2 -1.71 -37.13 10.81
C ARG A 2 -0.56 -37.67 11.67
N ILE A 3 0.12 -36.79 12.41
CA ILE A 3 1.21 -37.13 13.32
C ILE A 3 1.02 -36.46 14.68
N ASN A 4 1.66 -36.97 15.73
CA ASN A 4 1.65 -36.30 17.03
C ASN A 4 2.84 -35.33 17.17
N THR A 5 2.78 -34.42 18.15
CA THR A 5 3.84 -33.42 18.38
C THR A 5 5.21 -34.02 18.71
N THR A 6 5.24 -35.17 19.39
CA THR A 6 6.49 -35.85 19.76
C THR A 6 7.18 -36.44 18.54
N ASP A 7 6.43 -37.08 17.66
CA ASP A 7 6.94 -37.61 16.40
C ASP A 7 7.46 -36.48 15.52
N MET A 8 6.73 -35.37 15.44
CA MET A 8 7.15 -34.20 14.68
C MET A 8 8.49 -33.64 15.16
N GLN A 9 8.70 -33.56 16.48
CA GLN A 9 9.95 -33.09 17.07
C GLN A 9 11.12 -34.03 16.78
N ASN A 10 10.89 -35.35 16.87
CA ASN A 10 11.96 -36.35 16.74
C ASN A 10 12.33 -36.66 15.28
N ALA A 11 11.40 -36.47 14.35
CA ALA A 11 11.57 -36.83 12.94
C ALA A 11 11.25 -35.67 11.98
N PHE A 12 11.49 -34.43 12.41
CA PHE A 12 11.16 -33.22 11.64
C PHE A 12 11.66 -33.28 10.18
N GLY A 13 12.93 -33.65 9.97
CA GLY A 13 13.52 -33.74 8.62
C GLY A 13 12.83 -34.76 7.71
N LYS A 14 12.33 -35.87 8.25
CA LYS A 14 11.54 -36.87 7.49
C LYS A 14 10.22 -36.26 7.02
N TYR A 15 9.57 -35.48 7.88
CA TYR A 15 8.29 -34.84 7.55
C TYR A 15 8.44 -33.69 6.57
N LEU A 16 9.57 -32.98 6.58
CA LEU A 16 9.92 -32.04 5.51
C LEU A 16 9.96 -32.74 4.14
N SER A 17 10.55 -33.94 4.03
CA SER A 17 10.56 -34.67 2.76
C SER A 17 9.20 -35.24 2.36
N LEU A 18 8.30 -35.50 3.32
CA LEU A 18 6.96 -36.03 3.05
C LEU A 18 5.97 -34.93 2.65
N VAL A 19 6.20 -33.69 3.09
CA VAL A 19 5.34 -32.55 2.73
C VAL A 19 5.35 -32.25 1.23
N GLU A 20 6.38 -32.71 0.50
CA GLU A 20 6.42 -32.66 -0.97
C GLU A 20 5.29 -33.46 -1.64
N LYS A 21 4.71 -34.44 -0.93
CA LYS A 21 3.72 -35.37 -1.48
C LYS A 21 2.33 -35.17 -0.89
N GLU A 22 2.23 -34.77 0.38
CA GLU A 22 0.95 -34.55 1.05
C GLU A 22 1.08 -33.61 2.25
N ASP A 23 0.00 -32.90 2.58
CA ASP A 23 -0.09 -32.10 3.79
C ASP A 23 -0.04 -32.96 5.06
N ILE A 24 0.61 -32.44 6.11
CA ILE A 24 0.77 -33.14 7.38
C ILE A 24 0.04 -32.37 8.49
N ILE A 25 -0.91 -33.02 9.15
CA ILE A 25 -1.66 -32.47 10.28
C ILE A 25 -0.99 -32.93 11.58
N ILE A 26 -0.58 -31.97 12.41
CA ILE A 26 0.06 -32.23 13.70
C ILE A 26 -1.01 -32.20 14.79
N THR A 27 -0.97 -33.19 15.67
CA THR A 27 -1.94 -33.39 16.75
C THR A 27 -1.26 -33.37 18.13
N LYS A 28 -1.92 -32.79 19.12
CA LYS A 28 -1.54 -32.83 20.53
C LYS A 28 -2.73 -33.32 21.34
N ASN A 29 -2.54 -34.40 22.11
CA ASN A 29 -3.61 -35.04 22.88
C ASN A 29 -4.86 -35.38 22.02
N GLY A 30 -4.64 -35.88 20.80
CA GLY A 30 -5.71 -36.26 19.87
C GLY A 30 -6.41 -35.10 19.15
N LYS A 31 -6.10 -33.84 19.47
CA LYS A 31 -6.63 -32.65 18.77
C LYS A 31 -5.63 -32.14 17.74
N SER A 32 -6.10 -31.78 16.55
CA SER A 32 -5.30 -31.06 15.57
C SER A 32 -4.88 -29.69 16.11
N VAL A 33 -3.59 -29.37 16.04
CA VAL A 33 -3.03 -28.12 16.59
C VAL A 33 -2.23 -27.32 15.57
N ALA A 34 -1.74 -27.95 14.51
CA ALA A 34 -1.01 -27.29 13.43
C ALA A 34 -1.10 -28.12 12.14
N LYS A 35 -0.79 -27.48 11.01
CA LYS A 35 -0.69 -28.11 9.70
C LYS A 35 0.65 -27.68 9.08
N LEU A 36 1.45 -28.66 8.66
CA LEU A 36 2.64 -28.45 7.85
C LEU A 36 2.24 -28.66 6.39
N ILE A 37 2.44 -27.63 5.59
CA ILE A 37 2.19 -27.62 4.16
C ILE A 37 3.49 -27.31 3.43
N ARG A 38 3.62 -27.79 2.19
CA ARG A 38 4.74 -27.39 1.35
C ARG A 38 4.66 -25.89 1.13
N TYR A 39 5.72 -25.18 1.51
CA TYR A 39 5.90 -23.81 1.08
C TYR A 39 6.44 -23.86 -0.35
N ASN A 40 5.59 -23.52 -1.32
CA ASN A 40 6.09 -23.15 -2.64
C ASN A 40 6.49 -21.68 -2.51
N GLU A 41 7.77 -21.35 -2.75
CA GLU A 41 8.09 -19.97 -3.09
C GLU A 41 7.18 -19.59 -4.27
N PRO A 42 6.32 -18.56 -4.13
CA PRO A 42 5.66 -18.02 -5.30
C PRO A 42 6.75 -17.65 -6.31
N ASP A 43 6.61 -18.02 -7.58
CA ASP A 43 7.50 -17.55 -8.68
C ASP A 43 7.35 -16.03 -8.94
N TYR A 44 6.87 -15.28 -7.95
CA TYR A 44 6.85 -13.83 -7.91
C TYR A 44 8.03 -13.39 -7.03
N PHE A 45 8.95 -12.63 -7.62
CA PHE A 45 9.96 -11.92 -6.84
C PHE A 45 9.24 -10.86 -5.99
N LEU A 46 8.98 -11.17 -4.73
CA LEU A 46 8.63 -10.18 -3.72
C LEU A 46 9.80 -9.22 -3.59
N VAL A 47 9.59 -7.95 -3.91
CA VAL A 47 10.61 -6.94 -3.65
C VAL A 47 10.63 -6.70 -2.14
N HIS A 48 11.49 -7.43 -1.44
CA HIS A 48 11.94 -7.05 -0.11
C HIS A 48 13.06 -6.02 -0.28
N GLU A 49 12.92 -4.81 0.26
CA GLU A 49 13.90 -3.71 0.08
C GLU A 49 15.36 -4.09 0.43
N GLU A 50 15.58 -5.15 1.21
CA GLU A 50 16.91 -5.66 1.54
C GLU A 50 17.62 -6.43 0.40
N ALA A 51 16.96 -6.78 -0.70
CA ALA A 51 17.54 -7.61 -1.75
C ALA A 51 18.27 -6.80 -2.84
N LYS A 52 19.62 -6.79 -2.75
CA LYS A 52 20.50 -6.45 -3.88
C LYS A 52 20.38 -7.50 -5.00
N LYS A 53 19.78 -7.12 -6.14
CA LYS A 53 20.28 -7.31 -7.53
C LYS A 53 19.12 -7.09 -8.50
N TYR A 54 19.34 -6.22 -9.48
CA TYR A 54 18.43 -6.05 -10.63
C TYR A 54 18.54 -7.31 -11.51
N GLN A 55 17.49 -8.12 -11.52
CA GLN A 55 17.23 -9.15 -12.54
C GLN A 55 15.90 -8.79 -13.21
N PRO A 56 15.73 -9.01 -14.52
CA PRO A 56 14.48 -8.70 -15.20
C PRO A 56 13.36 -9.56 -14.59
N THR A 57 12.51 -8.91 -13.81
CA THR A 57 11.37 -9.51 -13.12
C THR A 57 10.29 -9.87 -14.13
N LYS A 58 9.72 -11.07 -14.02
CA LYS A 58 8.45 -11.39 -14.69
C LYS A 58 7.43 -10.39 -14.16
N LYS A 59 6.89 -9.53 -15.04
CA LYS A 59 5.81 -8.61 -14.67
C LYS A 59 4.56 -9.40 -14.32
N VAL A 60 3.95 -9.03 -13.20
CA VAL A 60 2.72 -9.62 -12.67
C VAL A 60 1.52 -8.90 -13.27
N SER A 61 0.59 -9.68 -13.82
CA SER A 61 -0.70 -9.18 -14.29
C SER A 61 -1.64 -8.86 -13.12
N TYR A 62 -2.70 -8.09 -13.37
CA TYR A 62 -3.71 -7.80 -12.36
C TYR A 62 -4.39 -9.09 -11.86
N GLU A 63 -4.66 -10.04 -12.76
CA GLU A 63 -5.29 -11.31 -12.44
C GLU A 63 -4.39 -12.16 -11.53
N GLU A 64 -3.10 -12.25 -11.83
CA GLU A 64 -2.12 -12.94 -11.00
C GLU A 64 -1.99 -12.29 -9.60
N TYR A 65 -2.08 -10.96 -9.51
CA TYR A 65 -2.12 -10.25 -8.22
C TYR A 65 -3.39 -10.54 -7.44
N MET A 66 -4.54 -10.60 -8.10
CA MET A 66 -5.79 -10.95 -7.44
C MET A 66 -5.75 -12.37 -6.86
N GLU A 67 -5.17 -13.34 -7.58
CA GLU A 67 -4.94 -14.69 -7.05
C GLU A 67 -4.02 -14.69 -5.82
N LEU A 68 -2.98 -13.86 -5.82
CA LEU A 68 -2.08 -13.70 -4.67
C LEU A 68 -2.81 -13.12 -3.45
N VAL A 69 -3.57 -12.04 -3.62
CA VAL A 69 -4.30 -11.38 -2.52
C VAL A 69 -5.42 -12.28 -1.98
N GLU A 70 -6.10 -13.04 -2.83
CA GLU A 70 -7.15 -13.97 -2.39
C GLU A 70 -6.60 -15.20 -1.63
N SER A 71 -5.32 -15.52 -1.81
CA SER A 71 -4.66 -16.67 -1.19
C SER A 71 -3.76 -16.33 0.01
N SER A 72 -3.66 -15.05 0.38
CA SER A 72 -2.76 -14.56 1.43
C SER A 72 -3.45 -13.55 2.36
N ASP A 73 -3.16 -13.63 3.65
CA ASP A 73 -3.60 -12.63 4.65
C ASP A 73 -2.66 -11.41 4.71
N GLN A 74 -1.63 -11.35 3.87
CA GLN A 74 -0.71 -10.23 3.80
C GLN A 74 -1.25 -9.12 2.89
N ARG A 75 -0.75 -7.90 3.07
CA ARG A 75 -1.11 -6.74 2.24
C ARG A 75 -0.07 -6.53 1.15
N TYR A 76 -0.53 -6.26 -0.06
CA TYR A 76 0.34 -6.05 -1.22
C TYR A 76 -0.10 -4.85 -2.06
N GLU A 77 0.87 -4.20 -2.68
CA GLU A 77 0.66 -3.30 -3.80
C GLU A 77 1.23 -3.92 -5.09
N LEU A 78 0.67 -3.52 -6.22
CA LEU A 78 1.15 -3.84 -7.55
C LEU A 78 1.46 -2.53 -8.28
N ILE A 79 2.72 -2.29 -8.62
CA ILE A 79 3.15 -1.08 -9.33
C ILE A 79 4.00 -1.49 -10.53
N ASP A 80 3.59 -1.09 -11.73
CA ASP A 80 4.23 -1.39 -13.02
C ASP A 80 4.50 -2.89 -13.27
N GLY A 81 3.70 -3.77 -12.64
CA GLY A 81 3.87 -5.22 -12.69
C GLY A 81 4.79 -5.80 -11.60
N GLU A 82 5.24 -5.00 -10.65
CA GLU A 82 6.05 -5.43 -9.49
C GLU A 82 5.21 -5.49 -8.22
N ILE A 83 5.40 -6.55 -7.42
CA ILE A 83 4.66 -6.78 -6.17
C ILE A 83 5.47 -6.25 -4.99
N TYR A 84 4.83 -5.39 -4.20
CA TYR A 84 5.37 -4.82 -2.98
C TYR A 84 4.61 -5.37 -1.79
N LEU A 85 5.32 -6.01 -0.86
CA LEU A 85 4.74 -6.49 0.40
C LEU A 85 4.68 -5.34 1.40
N LEU A 86 3.48 -5.00 1.88
CA LEU A 86 3.29 -3.94 2.86
C LEU A 86 3.43 -4.47 4.29
N ALA A 87 4.39 -3.91 5.03
CA ALA A 87 4.50 -4.14 6.46
C ALA A 87 3.35 -3.47 7.23
N SER A 88 3.13 -3.89 8.48
CA SER A 88 2.24 -3.16 9.39
C SER A 88 2.85 -1.81 9.77
N PRO A 89 2.07 -0.70 9.73
CA PRO A 89 2.58 0.62 10.09
C PRO A 89 2.93 0.69 11.58
N SER A 90 3.86 1.58 11.93
CA SER A 90 4.21 1.87 13.32
C SER A 90 3.13 2.71 14.02
N PHE A 91 3.20 2.80 15.35
CA PHE A 91 2.29 3.65 16.13
C PHE A 91 2.38 5.13 15.68
N THR A 92 3.59 5.68 15.60
CA THR A 92 3.87 7.06 15.15
C THR A 92 3.29 7.33 13.76
N HIS A 93 3.42 6.37 12.85
CA HIS A 93 2.82 6.46 11.53
C HIS A 93 1.30 6.59 11.61
N GLN A 94 0.63 5.72 12.37
CA GLN A 94 -0.83 5.75 12.51
C GLN A 94 -1.35 6.99 13.23
N VAL A 95 -0.58 7.58 14.13
CA VAL A 95 -0.92 8.87 14.76
C VAL A 95 -0.99 9.97 13.69
N VAL A 96 0.06 10.12 12.88
CA VAL A 96 0.11 11.13 11.82
C VAL A 96 -0.97 10.93 10.76
N VAL A 97 -1.23 9.68 10.35
CA VAL A 97 -2.34 9.36 9.44
C VAL A 97 -3.69 9.79 10.03
N ASN A 98 -3.91 9.56 11.33
CA ASN A 98 -5.15 9.98 12.01
C ASN A 98 -5.29 11.51 12.07
N GLU A 99 -4.24 12.25 12.38
CA GLU A 99 -4.30 13.72 12.43
C GLU A 99 -4.69 14.29 11.06
N ILE A 100 -4.02 13.83 9.99
CA ILE A 100 -4.33 14.26 8.61
C ILE A 100 -5.77 13.87 8.25
N SER A 101 -6.16 12.62 8.52
CA SER A 101 -7.50 12.11 8.23
C SER A 101 -8.59 12.88 8.97
N GLY A 102 -8.36 13.27 10.24
CA GLY A 102 -9.29 14.07 11.03
C GLY A 102 -9.54 15.46 10.43
N CYS A 103 -8.47 16.15 10.02
CA CYS A 103 -8.57 17.43 9.31
C CYS A 103 -9.32 17.28 7.99
N PHE A 104 -8.97 16.26 7.19
CA PHE A 104 -9.61 16.00 5.90
C PHE A 104 -11.09 15.67 6.07
N TYR A 105 -11.44 14.78 7.00
CA TYR A 105 -12.82 14.40 7.28
C TYR A 105 -13.67 15.62 7.62
N ASN A 106 -13.18 16.51 8.49
CA ASN A 106 -13.88 17.74 8.84
C ASN A 106 -14.06 18.66 7.64
N TYR A 107 -13.02 18.82 6.80
CA TYR A 107 -13.10 19.64 5.60
C TYR A 107 -14.07 19.09 4.55
N PHE A 108 -14.10 17.77 4.34
CA PHE A 108 -14.92 17.10 3.31
C PHE A 108 -16.34 16.76 3.78
N LYS A 109 -16.67 16.95 5.06
CA LYS A 109 -18.00 16.69 5.58
C LYS A 109 -19.07 17.50 4.84
N GLY A 110 -19.99 16.80 4.16
CA GLY A 110 -21.08 17.42 3.39
C GLY A 110 -20.67 17.96 2.02
N LYS A 111 -19.43 17.67 1.56
CA LYS A 111 -18.94 17.97 0.21
C LYS A 111 -19.06 16.74 -0.70
N PRO A 112 -18.97 16.90 -2.03
CA PRO A 112 -19.06 15.76 -2.97
C PRO A 112 -17.87 14.79 -2.91
N CYS A 113 -16.71 15.22 -2.40
CA CYS A 113 -15.54 14.37 -2.24
C CYS A 113 -15.47 13.73 -0.85
N ARG A 114 -14.76 12.62 -0.72
CA ARG A 114 -14.56 11.88 0.53
C ARG A 114 -13.09 11.55 0.75
N SER A 115 -12.64 11.75 1.99
CA SER A 115 -11.35 11.25 2.46
C SER A 115 -11.48 9.85 3.05
N LEU A 116 -10.56 8.96 2.69
CA LEU A 116 -10.48 7.58 3.17
C LEU A 116 -9.02 7.27 3.56
N THR A 117 -8.83 6.25 4.38
CA THR A 117 -7.49 5.80 4.82
C THR A 117 -7.25 4.35 4.44
N ALA A 118 -5.99 3.94 4.37
CA ALA A 118 -5.63 2.52 4.25
C ALA A 118 -6.16 1.69 5.45
N PRO A 119 -6.46 0.39 5.26
CA PRO A 119 -6.36 -0.36 4.00
C PRO A 119 -7.53 -0.06 3.06
N LEU A 120 -7.21 0.35 1.84
CA LEU A 120 -8.14 0.53 0.72
C LEU A 120 -7.35 0.30 -0.56
N ASP A 121 -7.73 -0.71 -1.34
CA ASP A 121 -7.15 -0.93 -2.66
C ASP A 121 -7.65 0.15 -3.62
N VAL A 122 -6.71 0.85 -4.24
CA VAL A 122 -6.94 1.83 -5.30
C VAL A 122 -6.39 1.26 -6.58
N ARG A 123 -7.26 0.73 -7.44
CA ARG A 123 -6.87 0.30 -8.78
C ARG A 123 -6.83 1.53 -9.68
N LEU A 124 -5.68 1.75 -10.32
CA LEU A 124 -5.41 2.92 -11.15
C LEU A 124 -4.48 2.54 -12.31
N PHE A 125 -4.32 3.43 -13.28
CA PHE A 125 -3.47 3.22 -14.44
C PHE A 125 -2.66 4.48 -14.71
N GLY A 126 -1.44 4.33 -15.24
CA GLY A 126 -0.58 5.45 -15.62
C GLY A 126 -1.04 6.10 -16.92
N TYR A 127 -0.21 6.04 -17.97
CA TYR A 127 -0.56 6.59 -19.29
C TYR A 127 -1.57 5.76 -20.09
N ALA A 128 -1.93 4.58 -19.59
CA ALA A 128 -2.97 3.77 -20.21
C ALA A 128 -4.33 4.49 -20.18
N THR A 129 -5.26 3.98 -20.97
CA THR A 129 -6.63 4.54 -21.04
C THR A 129 -7.67 3.61 -20.41
N LYS A 130 -7.21 2.42 -19.98
CA LYS A 130 -8.04 1.33 -19.47
C LYS A 130 -7.29 0.54 -18.39
N PHE A 131 -8.02 0.04 -17.41
CA PHE A 131 -7.45 -0.75 -16.30
C PHE A 131 -6.90 -2.12 -16.72
N GLU A 132 -7.29 -2.63 -17.88
CA GLU A 132 -6.79 -3.89 -18.44
C GLU A 132 -5.41 -3.73 -19.09
N GLU A 133 -5.01 -2.50 -19.41
CA GLU A 133 -3.73 -2.18 -20.06
C GLU A 133 -2.60 -1.96 -19.05
N ASP A 134 -2.94 -1.76 -17.77
CA ASP A 134 -2.01 -1.39 -16.72
C ASP A 134 -2.44 -1.98 -15.37
N PRO A 135 -1.63 -2.80 -14.70
CA PRO A 135 -2.13 -3.63 -13.62
C PRO A 135 -2.08 -2.95 -12.23
N ASN A 136 -1.86 -1.63 -12.13
CA ASN A 136 -1.53 -1.00 -10.85
C ASN A 136 -2.66 -1.07 -9.82
N VAL A 137 -2.27 -1.42 -8.59
CA VAL A 137 -3.09 -1.38 -7.38
C VAL A 137 -2.22 -0.89 -6.23
N VAL A 138 -2.62 0.19 -5.58
CA VAL A 138 -1.90 0.78 -4.44
C VAL A 138 -2.80 0.93 -3.23
N GLN A 139 -2.22 1.13 -2.05
CA GLN A 139 -2.91 1.41 -0.79
C GLN A 139 -2.31 2.64 -0.12
N PRO A 140 -2.62 3.86 -0.61
CA PRO A 140 -2.08 5.08 -0.02
C PRO A 140 -2.66 5.28 1.38
N ASP A 141 -1.88 5.88 2.28
CA ASP A 141 -2.27 6.01 3.68
C ASP A 141 -3.53 6.86 3.87
N VAL A 142 -3.64 7.94 3.08
CA VAL A 142 -4.86 8.76 2.96
C VAL A 142 -5.10 9.07 1.48
N VAL A 143 -6.35 8.97 1.05
CA VAL A 143 -6.80 9.38 -0.28
C VAL A 143 -8.02 10.27 -0.19
N VAL A 144 -8.18 11.15 -1.18
CA VAL A 144 -9.41 11.90 -1.43
C VAL A 144 -9.93 11.53 -2.81
N ILE A 145 -11.16 11.01 -2.85
CA ILE A 145 -11.87 10.66 -4.08
C ILE A 145 -13.07 11.60 -4.26
N CYS A 146 -13.34 12.00 -5.50
CA CYS A 146 -14.45 12.91 -5.84
C CYS A 146 -15.47 12.27 -6.81
N ASP A 147 -15.23 11.01 -7.15
CA ASP A 147 -15.88 10.19 -8.16
C ASP A 147 -16.28 8.84 -7.55
N GLU A 148 -17.10 8.89 -6.49
CA GLU A 148 -17.60 7.68 -5.81
C GLU A 148 -18.40 6.74 -6.73
N ASP A 149 -18.83 7.21 -7.91
CA ASP A 149 -19.43 6.37 -8.96
C ASP A 149 -18.43 5.36 -9.58
N LYS A 150 -17.13 5.51 -9.31
CA LYS A 150 -16.07 4.56 -9.66
C LYS A 150 -15.93 3.39 -8.68
N VAL A 151 -16.74 3.35 -7.62
CA VAL A 151 -16.86 2.17 -6.77
C VAL A 151 -17.74 1.15 -7.48
N ASN A 152 -17.17 0.00 -7.83
CA ASN A 152 -17.87 -1.05 -8.57
C ASN A 152 -18.82 -1.87 -7.66
N GLU A 153 -19.61 -2.77 -8.25
CA GLU A 153 -20.59 -3.61 -7.53
C GLU A 153 -19.97 -4.52 -6.47
N LYS A 154 -18.65 -4.77 -6.53
CA LYS A 154 -17.89 -5.53 -5.53
C LYS A 154 -17.35 -4.63 -4.41
N ASN A 155 -17.78 -3.37 -4.35
CA ASN A 155 -17.33 -2.37 -3.39
C ASN A 155 -15.82 -2.09 -3.45
N LYS A 156 -15.23 -2.19 -4.65
CA LYS A 156 -13.82 -1.84 -4.91
C LYS A 156 -13.76 -0.53 -5.70
N TYR A 157 -12.80 0.32 -5.35
CA TYR A 157 -12.57 1.58 -6.05
C TYR A 157 -11.63 1.38 -7.24
N GLU A 158 -12.12 1.70 -8.44
CA GLU A 158 -11.36 1.65 -9.69
C GLU A 158 -11.39 3.03 -10.35
N GLY A 159 -10.50 3.91 -9.91
CA GLY A 159 -10.50 5.34 -10.27
C GLY A 159 -9.20 6.02 -9.88
N ILE A 160 -9.09 7.30 -10.22
CA ILE A 160 -7.89 8.10 -9.96
C ILE A 160 -8.19 9.04 -8.79
N PRO A 161 -7.59 8.85 -7.60
CA PRO A 161 -7.78 9.78 -6.49
C PRO A 161 -7.38 11.19 -6.89
N THR A 162 -8.14 12.18 -6.41
CA THR A 162 -7.81 13.60 -6.65
C THR A 162 -6.57 14.00 -5.85
N LEU A 163 -6.46 13.50 -4.61
CA LEU A 163 -5.30 13.72 -3.74
C LEU A 163 -4.90 12.41 -3.07
N ALA A 164 -3.60 12.14 -2.99
CA ALA A 164 -3.02 11.03 -2.23
C ALA A 164 -2.00 11.54 -1.20
N VAL A 165 -1.89 10.86 -0.07
CA VAL A 165 -0.90 11.13 0.99
C VAL A 165 -0.19 9.84 1.35
N GLU A 166 1.14 9.90 1.45
CA GLU A 166 1.99 8.79 1.90
C GLU A 166 2.82 9.27 3.10
N VAL A 167 2.78 8.51 4.19
CA VAL A 167 3.54 8.77 5.41
C VAL A 167 4.76 7.87 5.42
N LEU A 168 5.94 8.48 5.32
CA LEU A 168 7.20 7.73 5.25
C LEU A 168 7.49 7.02 6.56
N SER A 169 7.71 5.72 6.46
CA SER A 169 8.37 4.93 7.49
C SER A 169 9.83 4.67 7.09
N PRO A 170 10.72 4.34 8.03
CA PRO A 170 12.12 3.99 7.72
C PRO A 170 12.27 2.84 6.72
N SER A 171 11.23 2.01 6.54
CA SER A 171 11.21 0.81 5.69
C SER A 171 10.62 1.01 4.29
N THR A 172 10.42 2.25 3.80
CA THR A 172 9.76 2.52 2.50
C THR A 172 10.43 3.63 1.66
N LYS A 173 11.68 4.01 1.98
CA LYS A 173 12.06 5.43 1.94
C LYS A 173 12.67 5.98 0.65
N ALA A 174 12.97 5.21 -0.39
CA ALA A 174 13.61 5.80 -1.58
C ALA A 174 13.13 5.28 -2.93
N LYS A 175 12.94 3.97 -3.10
CA LYS A 175 12.52 3.41 -4.39
C LYS A 175 11.01 3.49 -4.57
N ASP A 176 10.27 3.11 -3.53
CA ASP A 176 8.81 3.13 -3.52
C ASP A 176 8.26 4.55 -3.73
N LEU A 177 8.93 5.56 -3.18
CA LEU A 177 8.53 6.95 -3.38
C LEU A 177 8.69 7.42 -4.82
N VAL A 178 9.77 7.02 -5.50
CA VAL A 178 9.97 7.39 -6.91
C VAL A 178 8.97 6.64 -7.79
N ALA A 179 8.69 5.37 -7.50
CA ALA A 179 7.71 4.59 -8.24
C ALA A 179 6.30 5.18 -8.08
N LYS A 180 5.86 5.42 -6.84
CA LYS A 180 4.54 6.01 -6.53
C LYS A 180 4.40 7.44 -7.05
N LEU A 181 5.41 8.30 -6.88
CA LEU A 181 5.40 9.65 -7.44
C LEU A 181 5.17 9.62 -8.95
N ASN A 182 5.94 8.80 -9.67
CA ASN A 182 5.79 8.65 -11.12
C ASN A 182 4.42 8.06 -11.47
N LEU A 183 3.96 7.05 -10.74
CA LEU A 183 2.67 6.44 -10.98
C LEU A 183 1.54 7.46 -10.79
N TYR A 184 1.47 8.16 -9.66
CA TYR A 184 0.44 9.17 -9.38
C TYR A 184 0.43 10.29 -10.41
N MET A 185 1.60 10.83 -10.74
CA MET A 185 1.75 11.82 -11.81
C MET A 185 1.19 11.31 -13.13
N LYS A 186 1.65 10.12 -13.57
CA LYS A 186 1.21 9.52 -14.84
C LYS A 186 -0.27 9.17 -14.83
N SER A 187 -0.86 8.90 -13.67
CA SER A 187 -2.25 8.45 -13.57
C SER A 187 -3.24 9.61 -13.59
N GLY A 188 -2.77 10.84 -13.39
CA GLY A 188 -3.60 12.04 -13.33
C GLY A 188 -4.13 12.35 -11.94
N VAL A 189 -3.48 11.85 -10.88
CA VAL A 189 -3.65 12.44 -9.55
C VAL A 189 -3.30 13.92 -9.66
N LEU A 190 -4.03 14.81 -8.96
CA LEU A 190 -3.79 16.25 -9.06
C LEU A 190 -2.84 16.76 -7.98
N GLU A 191 -2.86 16.12 -6.81
CA GLU A 191 -2.05 16.52 -5.66
C GLU A 191 -1.54 15.31 -4.87
N TYR A 192 -0.28 15.36 -4.47
CA TYR A 192 0.36 14.25 -3.77
C TYR A 192 1.26 14.75 -2.63
N TRP A 193 1.02 14.27 -1.42
CA TRP A 193 1.78 14.67 -0.22
C TRP A 193 2.66 13.53 0.26
N VAL A 194 3.94 13.84 0.47
CA VAL A 194 4.90 12.93 1.10
C VAL A 194 5.25 13.48 2.48
N VAL A 195 4.83 12.77 3.52
CA VAL A 195 5.02 13.17 4.91
C VAL A 195 6.20 12.43 5.50
N ASN A 196 7.24 13.14 5.91
CA ASN A 196 8.43 12.52 6.50
C ASN A 196 8.46 12.70 8.01
N LEU A 197 8.34 11.57 8.73
CA LEU A 197 8.27 11.52 10.18
C LEU A 197 9.59 11.92 10.87
N GLU A 198 10.74 11.63 10.26
CA GLU A 198 12.05 11.88 10.89
C GLU A 198 12.39 13.37 10.95
N ASN A 199 12.07 14.11 9.88
CA ASN A 199 12.36 15.53 9.78
C ASN A 199 11.12 16.41 10.04
N LYS A 200 9.95 15.81 10.32
CA LYS A 200 8.68 16.50 10.55
C LYS A 200 8.37 17.51 9.44
N SER A 201 8.49 17.05 8.20
CA SER A 201 8.29 17.87 6.99
C SER A 201 7.30 17.21 6.04
N ILE A 202 6.72 18.03 5.17
CA ILE A 202 5.86 17.56 4.08
C ILE A 202 6.39 18.09 2.76
N LEU A 203 6.47 17.23 1.76
CA LEU A 203 6.69 17.61 0.37
C LEU A 203 5.37 17.49 -0.38
N GLN A 204 4.89 18.60 -0.90
CA GLN A 204 3.67 18.69 -1.68
C GLN A 204 4.02 18.75 -3.17
N TYR A 205 3.52 17.79 -3.92
CA TYR A 205 3.52 17.78 -5.36
C TYR A 205 2.14 18.17 -5.87
N SER A 206 2.10 19.01 -6.89
CA SER A 206 0.92 19.20 -7.73
C SER A 206 1.29 18.84 -9.16
N PHE A 207 0.33 18.31 -9.91
CA PHE A 207 0.54 17.86 -11.27
C PHE A 207 -0.30 18.68 -12.25
N SER A 208 0.24 18.96 -13.43
CA SER A 208 -0.49 19.65 -14.50
C SER A 208 -1.45 18.71 -15.23
N GLU A 209 -2.34 19.26 -16.06
CA GLU A 209 -3.24 18.45 -16.91
C GLU A 209 -2.45 17.55 -17.89
N GLU A 210 -1.25 17.98 -18.28
CA GLU A 210 -0.31 17.23 -19.12
C GLU A 210 0.47 16.14 -18.36
N ARG A 211 0.15 15.90 -17.08
CA ARG A 211 0.79 14.88 -16.22
C ARG A 211 2.28 15.14 -16.01
N ASP A 212 2.63 16.41 -15.76
CA ASP A 212 3.97 16.84 -15.38
C ASP A 212 4.00 17.42 -13.96
N ILE A 213 5.18 17.43 -13.35
CA ILE A 213 5.40 17.92 -11.98
C ILE A 213 5.54 19.44 -11.99
N ASN A 214 4.64 20.14 -11.28
CA ASN A 214 4.88 21.53 -10.90
C ASN A 214 5.98 21.59 -9.82
N TYR A 215 6.63 22.74 -9.66
CA TYR A 215 7.66 22.92 -8.62
C TYR A 215 7.15 22.47 -7.24
N PRO A 216 7.72 21.40 -6.65
CA PRO A 216 7.23 20.87 -5.40
C PRO A 216 7.49 21.85 -4.27
N GLN A 217 6.52 21.97 -3.36
CA GLN A 217 6.61 22.85 -2.20
C GLN A 217 7.00 22.02 -0.98
N SER A 218 7.97 22.52 -0.20
CA SER A 218 8.40 21.87 1.04
C SER A 218 7.94 22.70 2.24
N TYR A 219 7.32 22.01 3.19
CA TYR A 219 6.82 22.57 4.43
C TYR A 219 7.57 21.97 5.60
N GLN A 220 7.92 22.82 6.55
CA GLN A 220 8.66 22.49 7.77
C GLN A 220 7.85 22.89 9.00
N GLN A 221 8.37 22.58 10.18
CA GLN A 221 7.71 22.89 11.44
C GLN A 221 7.37 24.39 11.56
N GLY A 222 6.10 24.68 11.85
CA GLY A 222 5.56 26.04 11.95
C GLY A 222 4.85 26.52 10.69
N ASP A 223 5.03 25.84 9.55
CA ASP A 223 4.32 26.17 8.32
C ASP A 223 2.87 25.66 8.34
N THR A 224 2.05 26.23 7.45
CA THR A 224 0.71 25.74 7.12
C THR A 224 0.74 25.20 5.70
N ILE A 225 0.44 23.91 5.53
CA ILE A 225 0.22 23.35 4.20
C ILE A 225 -1.19 23.72 3.74
N GLN A 226 -1.32 24.16 2.50
CA GLN A 226 -2.59 24.46 1.86
C GLN A 226 -2.73 23.62 0.59
N SER A 227 -3.88 22.95 0.42
CA SER A 227 -4.12 22.19 -0.79
C SER A 227 -4.19 23.11 -2.00
N THR A 228 -3.50 22.71 -3.07
CA THR A 228 -3.54 23.38 -4.37
C THR A 228 -4.84 23.09 -5.13
N VAL A 229 -5.48 21.95 -4.85
CA VAL A 229 -6.68 21.46 -5.55
C VAL A 229 -7.95 21.75 -4.76
N PHE A 230 -7.88 21.81 -3.43
CA PHE A 230 -9.03 22.01 -2.55
C PHE A 230 -8.94 23.35 -1.80
N PRO A 231 -9.50 24.45 -2.34
CA PRO A 231 -9.47 25.75 -1.69
C PRO A 231 -9.98 25.71 -0.26
N GLY A 232 -9.18 26.24 0.67
CA GLY A 232 -9.49 26.28 2.10
C GLY A 232 -9.24 24.98 2.86
N LEU A 233 -8.70 23.93 2.20
CA LEU A 233 -8.12 22.80 2.94
C LEU A 233 -6.71 23.20 3.36
N GLU A 234 -6.55 23.51 4.64
CA GLU A 234 -5.29 23.92 5.23
C GLU A 234 -5.05 23.21 6.55
N ILE A 235 -3.78 22.89 6.83
CA ILE A 235 -3.38 22.20 8.05
C ILE A 235 -2.06 22.81 8.55
N LEU A 236 -2.03 23.19 9.82
CA LEU A 236 -0.79 23.57 10.49
C LEU A 236 0.06 22.33 10.71
N LEU A 237 1.31 22.33 10.25
CA LEU A 237 2.22 21.19 10.45
C LEU A 237 2.39 20.80 11.92
N PRO A 238 2.43 21.75 12.89
CA PRO A 238 2.42 21.39 14.30
C PRO A 238 1.24 20.51 14.75
N ASP A 239 0.08 20.60 14.09
CA ASP A 239 -1.09 19.78 14.44
C ASP A 239 -0.91 18.35 13.94
N ILE A 240 -0.33 18.19 12.75
CA ILE A 240 -0.01 16.88 12.14
C ILE A 240 0.99 16.08 12.99
N PHE A 241 1.97 16.77 13.57
CA PHE A 241 3.07 16.15 14.33
C PHE A 241 2.97 16.37 15.84
N SER A 242 1.79 16.74 16.35
CA SER A 242 1.57 17.21 17.73
C SER A 242 1.95 16.18 18.81
N GLU A 243 1.81 14.89 18.51
CA GLU A 243 1.95 13.76 19.43
C GLU A 243 3.27 12.97 19.23
N ILE A 244 4.22 13.50 18.42
CA ILE A 244 5.48 12.82 18.06
C ILE A 244 6.69 13.74 18.10
#